data_AF-A0A919W3B8-F1
#
_entry.id   AF-A0A919W3B8-F1
#
_cell.length_a   1.000
_cell.length_b   1.000
_cell.length_c   1.000
_cell.angle_alpha   90.00
_cell.angle_beta   90.00
_cell.angle_gamma   90.00
#
_symmetry.space_group_name_H-M   'P 1'
#
loop_
_entity.id
_entity.type
_entity.pdbx_description
1 polymer ?
#
loop_
_entity_poly.entity_id
_entity_poly.type
_entity_poly.pdbx_seq_one_letter_code
_entity_poly.pdbx_strand_id
1 'polypeptide(L)'
;MTAASGRDGGPVDRYLDEMFNRLVGTGANGRRLLIEAEEHLTEAAAEGRARGLDAEAAEREAVDRFGAAATVARRLPASSLTVRVFLRRLATGAWALTGTVLAWYGLTGALTWLLSGPWARLLIATDRFGAHPMCERPWIPEVPIDCVSYYRLDVSFLPGADNDFPYLLTAGLGVLVIVALLFARRTTPLGAPSWTPTRTAAGWPFAVLFGLGGAALLVEAVDGIGKDVQYYVLTDIVAGLLALVIGAVALWWASRRDR
;
A
#
# COMPACT_ATOMS: atom_id res chain seq x y z
N MET A 1 -44.46 29.64 -22.44
CA MET A 1 -44.29 28.21 -22.76
C MET A 1 -42.80 27.92 -22.83
N THR A 2 -42.21 27.56 -21.70
CA THR A 2 -40.84 27.08 -21.55
C THR A 2 -40.87 25.57 -21.72
N ALA A 3 -40.33 25.07 -22.84
CA ALA A 3 -40.24 23.65 -23.13
C ALA A 3 -39.32 22.97 -22.11
N ALA A 4 -39.89 22.10 -21.29
CA ALA A 4 -39.18 21.26 -20.34
C ALA A 4 -38.38 20.19 -21.07
N SER A 5 -37.05 20.31 -21.01
CA SER A 5 -36.10 19.23 -20.67
C SER A 5 -36.46 17.81 -21.08
N GLY A 6 -36.43 17.52 -22.39
CA GLY A 6 -36.22 16.17 -22.90
C GLY A 6 -34.73 15.79 -23.01
N ARG A 7 -33.85 16.44 -22.24
CA ARG A 7 -32.38 16.28 -22.29
C ARG A 7 -31.83 15.14 -21.44
N ASP A 8 -32.69 14.37 -20.79
CA ASP A 8 -32.25 13.31 -19.89
C ASP A 8 -32.62 11.96 -20.53
N GLY A 9 -31.80 11.49 -21.48
CA GLY A 9 -31.85 10.09 -21.93
C GLY A 9 -31.83 9.84 -23.44
N GLY A 10 -31.49 10.83 -24.26
CA GLY A 10 -31.31 10.62 -25.70
C GLY A 10 -30.21 9.58 -26.00
N PRO A 11 -30.21 8.96 -27.19
CA PRO A 11 -29.09 8.13 -27.64
C PRO A 11 -27.71 8.79 -27.45
N VAL A 12 -27.59 10.11 -27.70
CA VAL A 12 -26.32 10.85 -27.51
C VAL A 12 -25.95 10.95 -26.03
N ASP A 13 -26.88 11.30 -25.14
CA ASP A 13 -26.59 11.42 -23.70
C ASP A 13 -26.13 10.08 -23.12
N ARG A 14 -26.83 8.99 -23.48
CA ARG A 14 -26.44 7.63 -23.06
C ARG A 14 -25.05 7.25 -23.57
N TYR A 15 -24.72 7.65 -24.80
CA TYR A 15 -23.39 7.44 -25.36
C TYR A 15 -22.31 8.23 -24.60
N LEU A 16 -22.58 9.50 -24.29
CA LEU A 16 -21.66 10.36 -23.54
C LEU A 16 -21.47 9.87 -22.09
N ASP A 17 -22.50 9.37 -21.43
CA ASP A 17 -22.40 8.72 -20.12
C ASP A 17 -21.53 7.45 -20.19
N GLU A 18 -21.74 6.62 -21.21
CA GLU A 18 -20.95 5.41 -21.44
C GLU A 18 -19.48 5.75 -21.72
N MET A 19 -19.23 6.84 -22.46
CA MET A 19 -17.90 7.33 -22.79
C MET A 19 -17.24 7.97 -21.56
N PHE A 20 -17.94 8.78 -20.79
CA PHE A 20 -17.47 9.38 -19.54
C PHE A 20 -16.98 8.32 -18.57
N ASN A 21 -17.79 7.27 -18.34
CA ASN A 21 -17.43 6.15 -17.47
C ASN A 21 -16.15 5.43 -17.93
N ARG A 22 -15.90 5.36 -19.24
CA ARG A 22 -14.66 4.77 -19.79
C ARG A 22 -13.46 5.70 -19.75
N LEU A 23 -13.69 7.01 -19.77
CA LEU A 23 -12.64 8.01 -19.71
C LEU A 23 -12.21 8.35 -18.27
N VAL A 24 -12.83 7.74 -17.26
CA VAL A 24 -12.43 7.90 -15.86
C VAL A 24 -10.94 7.61 -15.70
N GLY A 25 -10.21 8.56 -15.12
CA GLY A 25 -8.76 8.45 -14.89
C GLY A 25 -7.86 8.96 -16.01
N THR A 26 -8.40 9.32 -17.18
CA THR A 26 -7.63 9.92 -18.30
C THR A 26 -7.41 11.44 -18.14
N GLY A 27 -8.02 12.05 -17.12
CA GLY A 27 -7.74 13.42 -16.70
C GLY A 27 -8.21 14.49 -17.69
N ALA A 28 -7.35 15.49 -17.96
CA ALA A 28 -7.69 16.60 -18.86
C ALA A 28 -7.92 16.14 -20.30
N ASN A 29 -7.20 15.10 -20.75
CA ASN A 29 -7.36 14.56 -22.09
C ASN A 29 -8.71 13.87 -22.27
N GLY A 30 -9.19 13.14 -21.25
CA GLY A 30 -10.54 12.59 -21.26
C GLY A 30 -11.63 13.64 -21.31
N ARG A 31 -11.50 14.70 -20.49
CA ARG A 31 -12.47 15.81 -20.51
C ARG A 31 -12.49 16.52 -21.87
N ARG A 32 -11.31 16.76 -22.45
CA ARG A 32 -11.22 17.35 -23.80
C ARG A 32 -11.87 16.46 -24.84
N LEU A 33 -11.59 15.15 -24.82
CA LEU A 33 -12.19 14.21 -25.75
C LEU A 33 -13.72 14.10 -25.56
N LEU A 34 -14.23 14.18 -24.33
CA LEU A 34 -15.66 14.15 -24.07
C LEU A 34 -16.37 15.37 -24.65
N ILE A 35 -15.79 16.57 -24.47
CA ILE A 35 -16.31 17.82 -25.06
C ILE A 35 -16.29 17.74 -26.60
N GLU A 36 -15.18 17.27 -27.17
CA GLU A 36 -15.03 17.10 -28.62
C GLU A 36 -16.02 16.06 -29.18
N ALA A 37 -16.27 14.97 -28.45
CA ALA A 37 -17.27 13.98 -28.82
C ALA A 37 -18.70 14.54 -28.75
N GLU A 38 -19.04 15.29 -27.70
CA GLU A 38 -20.33 15.98 -27.57
C GLU A 38 -20.58 16.94 -28.73
N GLU A 39 -19.57 17.75 -29.09
CA GLU A 39 -19.63 18.70 -30.20
C GLU A 39 -19.91 17.98 -31.53
N HIS A 40 -19.12 16.96 -31.86
CA HIS A 40 -19.29 16.19 -33.10
C HIS A 40 -20.60 15.40 -33.17
N LEU A 41 -21.06 14.83 -32.06
CA LEU A 41 -22.35 14.13 -32.02
C LEU A 41 -23.52 15.11 -32.22
N THR A 42 -23.44 16.29 -31.62
CA THR A 42 -24.46 17.34 -31.77
C THR A 42 -24.51 17.87 -33.21
N GLU A 43 -23.35 18.09 -33.82
CA GLU A 43 -23.23 18.51 -35.22
C GLU A 43 -23.81 17.44 -36.17
N ALA A 44 -23.41 16.17 -36.02
CA ALA A 44 -23.92 15.07 -36.83
C ALA A 44 -25.44 14.85 -36.66
N ALA A 45 -25.98 15.00 -35.45
CA ALA A 45 -27.42 14.93 -35.22
C ALA A 45 -28.17 16.12 -35.85
N ALA A 46 -27.57 17.32 -35.89
CA ALA A 46 -28.12 18.46 -36.61
C ALA A 46 -28.16 18.21 -38.13
N GLU A 47 -27.11 17.63 -38.71
CA GLU A 47 -27.08 17.22 -40.12
C GLU A 47 -28.15 16.16 -40.45
N GLY A 48 -28.36 15.18 -39.57
CA GLY A 48 -29.43 14.18 -39.72
C GLY A 48 -30.82 14.83 -39.77
N ARG A 49 -31.09 15.79 -38.88
CA ARG A 49 -32.34 16.55 -38.90
C ARG A 49 -32.50 17.40 -40.15
N ALA A 50 -31.43 18.02 -40.65
CA ALA A 50 -31.47 18.79 -41.90
C ALA A 50 -31.81 17.92 -43.13
N ARG A 51 -31.51 16.61 -43.08
CA ARG A 51 -31.93 15.61 -44.07
C ARG A 51 -33.36 15.10 -43.88
N GLY A 52 -34.09 15.58 -42.89
CA GLY A 52 -35.49 15.23 -42.63
C GLY A 52 -35.70 14.06 -41.67
N LEU A 53 -34.66 13.61 -40.95
CA LEU A 53 -34.83 12.62 -39.88
C LEU A 53 -35.48 13.27 -38.63
N ASP A 54 -36.25 12.46 -37.90
CA ASP A 54 -36.67 12.86 -36.56
C ASP A 54 -35.46 12.95 -35.61
N ALA A 55 -35.64 13.64 -34.47
CA ALA A 55 -34.55 13.92 -33.54
C ALA A 55 -33.87 12.65 -33.00
N GLU A 56 -34.64 11.63 -32.63
CA GLU A 56 -34.11 10.41 -32.03
C GLU A 56 -33.38 9.54 -33.09
N ALA A 57 -33.92 9.46 -34.30
CA ALA A 57 -33.28 8.79 -35.42
C ALA A 57 -31.98 9.48 -35.84
N ALA A 58 -31.95 10.82 -35.86
CA ALA A 58 -30.74 11.58 -36.15
C ALA A 58 -29.65 11.36 -35.09
N GLU A 59 -30.02 11.31 -33.81
CA GLU A 59 -29.09 10.99 -32.72
C GLU A 59 -28.56 9.56 -32.81
N ARG A 60 -29.42 8.57 -33.10
CA ARG A 60 -28.99 7.18 -33.32
C ARG A 60 -28.01 7.06 -34.48
N GLU A 61 -28.31 7.70 -35.61
CA GLU A 61 -27.41 7.70 -36.77
C GLU A 61 -26.07 8.39 -36.46
N ALA A 62 -26.09 9.49 -35.69
CA ALA A 62 -24.87 10.17 -35.25
C ALA A 62 -23.99 9.25 -34.40
N VAL A 63 -24.58 8.55 -33.42
CA VAL A 63 -23.87 7.57 -32.58
C VAL A 63 -23.32 6.40 -33.40
N ASP A 64 -24.11 5.84 -34.32
CA ASP A 64 -23.70 4.73 -35.19
C ASP A 64 -22.52 5.13 -36.08
N ARG A 65 -22.54 6.36 -36.62
CA ARG A 65 -21.46 6.91 -37.44
C ARG A 65 -20.20 7.23 -36.64
N PHE A 66 -20.35 7.76 -35.43
CA PHE A 66 -19.23 8.06 -34.53
C PHE A 66 -18.55 6.77 -34.04
N GLY A 67 -19.33 5.69 -33.88
CA GLY A 67 -18.87 4.36 -33.56
C GLY A 67 -18.83 4.06 -32.05
N ALA A 68 -18.61 2.81 -31.68
CA ALA A 68 -18.70 2.35 -30.30
C ALA A 68 -17.76 3.12 -29.34
N ALA A 69 -18.30 3.60 -28.21
CA ALA A 69 -17.56 4.35 -27.19
C ALA A 69 -16.30 3.63 -26.70
N ALA A 70 -16.35 2.29 -26.59
CA ALA A 70 -15.19 1.47 -26.22
C ALA A 70 -14.04 1.55 -27.24
N THR A 71 -14.33 1.70 -28.53
CA THR A 71 -13.31 1.79 -29.58
C THR A 71 -12.69 3.18 -29.61
N VAL A 72 -13.49 4.23 -29.42
CA VAL A 72 -13.00 5.62 -29.33
C VAL A 72 -12.14 5.80 -28.08
N ALA A 73 -12.62 5.35 -26.91
CA ALA A 73 -11.88 5.45 -25.66
C ALA A 73 -10.55 4.67 -25.67
N ARG A 74 -10.46 3.54 -26.39
CA ARG A 74 -9.21 2.76 -26.54
C ARG A 74 -8.13 3.45 -27.37
N ARG A 75 -8.49 4.44 -28.21
CA ARG A 75 -7.53 5.20 -29.02
C ARG A 75 -6.83 6.29 -28.22
N LEU A 76 -7.38 6.69 -27.07
CA LEU A 76 -6.62 7.50 -26.13
C LEU A 76 -5.45 6.66 -25.62
N PRO A 77 -4.21 7.10 -25.82
CA PRO A 77 -3.08 6.44 -25.19
C PRO A 77 -3.33 6.46 -23.68
N ALA A 78 -3.47 5.28 -23.07
CA ALA A 78 -3.37 5.12 -21.63
C ALA A 78 -2.04 5.70 -21.07
N SER A 79 -1.10 6.00 -21.97
CA SER A 79 0.29 6.43 -21.76
C SER A 79 0.52 7.93 -21.55
N SER A 80 -0.49 8.72 -21.18
CA SER A 80 -0.23 10.09 -20.71
C SER A 80 -0.68 10.34 -19.28
N LEU A 81 -0.56 9.34 -18.40
CA LEU A 81 -0.08 9.67 -17.07
C LEU A 81 1.26 10.38 -17.28
N THR A 82 1.22 11.71 -17.30
CA THR A 82 2.40 12.54 -17.45
C THR A 82 3.44 11.97 -16.49
N VAL A 83 4.69 11.76 -16.92
CA VAL A 83 5.77 11.21 -16.08
C VAL A 83 5.78 11.88 -14.69
N ARG A 84 5.44 13.17 -14.65
CA ARG A 84 5.18 13.94 -13.42
C ARG A 84 4.11 13.36 -12.49
N VAL A 85 2.92 12.98 -12.98
CA VAL A 85 1.85 12.35 -12.18
C VAL A 85 2.31 10.98 -11.66
N PHE A 86 2.98 10.19 -12.50
CA PHE A 86 3.55 8.92 -12.08
C PHE A 86 4.59 9.11 -10.95
N LEU A 87 5.57 10.00 -11.15
CA LEU A 87 6.59 10.32 -10.15
C LEU A 87 5.97 10.85 -8.84
N ARG A 88 4.92 11.66 -8.92
CA ARG A 88 4.19 12.16 -7.75
C ARG A 88 3.54 11.03 -6.95
N ARG A 89 2.86 10.11 -7.63
CA ARG A 89 2.25 8.92 -7.00
C ARG A 89 3.30 8.01 -6.40
N LEU A 90 4.41 7.81 -7.11
CA LEU A 90 5.54 7.02 -6.63
C LEU A 90 6.18 7.65 -5.40
N ALA A 91 6.39 8.97 -5.38
CA ALA A 91 6.91 9.70 -4.23
C ALA A 91 5.99 9.58 -3.01
N THR A 92 4.68 9.75 -3.18
CA THR A 92 3.72 9.58 -2.07
C THR A 92 3.62 8.13 -1.58
N GLY A 93 3.71 7.16 -2.50
CA GLY A 93 3.71 5.74 -2.17
C GLY A 93 4.97 5.35 -1.41
N ALA A 94 6.14 5.81 -1.89
CA ALA A 94 7.42 5.63 -1.22
C ALA A 94 7.43 6.26 0.17
N TRP A 95 6.91 7.48 0.33
CA TRP A 95 6.78 8.13 1.64
C TRP A 95 5.94 7.28 2.61
N ALA A 96 4.75 6.86 2.18
CA ALA A 96 3.89 6.01 3.00
C ALA A 96 4.58 4.70 3.37
N LEU A 97 5.26 4.07 2.41
CA LEU A 97 5.99 2.82 2.61
C LEU A 97 7.14 2.99 3.61
N THR A 98 7.95 4.04 3.46
CA THR A 98 9.04 4.35 4.40
C THR A 98 8.52 4.52 5.81
N GLY A 99 7.43 5.28 6.01
CA GLY A 99 6.82 5.46 7.32
C GLY A 99 6.34 4.14 7.93
N THR A 100 5.67 3.30 7.13
CA THR A 100 5.17 1.99 7.59
C THR A 100 6.31 1.02 7.92
N VAL A 101 7.36 0.95 7.10
CA VAL A 101 8.52 0.08 7.35
C VAL A 101 9.25 0.50 8.62
N LEU A 102 9.49 1.81 8.81
CA LEU A 102 10.13 2.32 10.04
C LEU A 102 9.28 2.04 11.29
N ALA A 103 7.97 2.26 11.20
CA ALA A 103 7.06 1.99 12.29
C ALA A 103 7.02 0.50 12.63
N TRP A 104 6.90 -0.38 11.63
CA TRP A 104 6.91 -1.84 11.82
C TRP A 104 8.23 -2.32 12.44
N TYR A 105 9.37 -1.90 11.89
CA TYR A 105 10.70 -2.26 12.38
C TYR A 105 10.91 -1.79 13.83
N GLY A 106 10.60 -0.51 14.11
CA GLY A 106 10.74 0.06 15.44
C GLY A 106 9.79 -0.55 16.46
N LEU A 107 8.53 -0.84 16.11
CA LEU A 107 7.56 -1.48 17.00
C LEU A 107 7.96 -2.90 17.35
N THR A 108 8.47 -3.65 16.36
CA THR A 108 8.92 -5.03 16.58
C THR A 108 10.15 -5.04 17.49
N GLY A 109 11.11 -4.14 17.28
CA GLY A 109 12.26 -4.00 18.17
C GLY A 109 11.91 -3.42 19.56
N ALA A 110 10.89 -2.57 19.67
CA ALA A 110 10.40 -2.11 20.97
C ALA A 110 9.72 -3.25 21.75
N LEU A 111 8.95 -4.10 21.05
CA LEU A 111 8.37 -5.30 21.61
C LEU A 111 9.45 -6.27 22.09
N THR A 112 10.52 -6.41 21.30
CA THR A 112 11.74 -7.12 21.72
C THR A 112 12.28 -6.62 23.02
N TRP A 113 12.62 -5.34 23.07
CA TRP A 113 13.21 -4.73 24.25
C TRP A 113 12.30 -4.88 25.49
N LEU A 114 10.98 -4.77 25.30
CA LEU A 114 9.99 -4.93 26.37
C LEU A 114 9.87 -6.38 26.85
N LEU A 115 10.01 -7.36 25.97
CA LEU A 115 9.90 -8.78 26.33
C LEU A 115 11.23 -9.36 26.83
N SER A 116 12.38 -8.88 26.35
CA SER A 116 13.69 -9.37 26.78
C SER A 116 14.22 -8.62 28.00
N GLY A 117 14.15 -7.28 28.01
CA GLY A 117 14.79 -6.43 29.00
C GLY A 117 14.31 -6.62 30.45
N PRO A 118 13.03 -6.32 30.76
CA PRO A 118 12.52 -6.39 32.12
C PRO A 118 12.44 -7.83 32.62
N TRP A 119 12.15 -8.80 31.74
CA TRP A 119 12.11 -10.21 32.12
C TRP A 119 13.49 -10.79 32.37
N ALA A 120 14.51 -10.43 31.58
CA ALA A 120 15.89 -10.82 31.90
C ALA A 120 16.33 -10.25 33.25
N ARG A 121 16.04 -8.97 33.53
CA ARG A 121 16.34 -8.37 34.84
C ARG A 121 15.57 -9.00 35.98
N LEU A 122 14.29 -9.31 35.78
CA LEU A 122 13.45 -10.00 36.75
C LEU A 122 13.99 -11.42 36.99
N LEU A 123 14.28 -12.17 35.94
CA LEU A 123 14.83 -13.53 36.00
C LEU A 123 16.16 -13.53 36.74
N ILE A 124 17.09 -12.63 36.41
CA ILE A 124 18.36 -12.43 37.13
C ILE A 124 18.11 -12.07 38.60
N ALA A 125 17.16 -11.19 38.90
CA ALA A 125 16.83 -10.82 40.28
C ALA A 125 16.16 -11.97 41.07
N THR A 126 15.37 -12.79 40.39
CA THR A 126 14.76 -14.02 40.94
C THR A 126 15.72 -15.21 40.91
N ASP A 127 16.89 -15.08 40.27
CA ASP A 127 17.87 -16.15 40.17
C ASP A 127 18.64 -16.43 41.48
N ARG A 128 18.18 -15.82 42.58
CA ARG A 128 18.26 -16.46 43.90
C ARG A 128 17.61 -17.86 43.94
N PHE A 129 16.89 -18.31 42.90
CA PHE A 129 16.23 -19.61 42.83
C PHE A 129 16.90 -20.70 41.94
N GLY A 130 18.00 -20.49 41.19
CA GLY A 130 18.66 -21.68 40.59
C GLY A 130 19.74 -21.62 39.50
N ALA A 131 20.13 -20.49 38.90
CA ALA A 131 21.13 -20.44 37.81
C ALA A 131 22.53 -19.97 38.27
N HIS A 132 22.67 -19.27 39.40
CA HIS A 132 23.97 -19.11 40.08
C HIS A 132 24.76 -20.42 40.27
N PRO A 133 24.17 -21.58 40.65
CA PRO A 133 24.91 -22.84 40.76
C PRO A 133 25.22 -23.49 39.39
N MET A 134 24.94 -22.87 38.24
CA MET A 134 25.46 -23.34 36.95
C MET A 134 26.83 -22.75 36.63
N CYS A 135 27.06 -21.46 36.89
CA CYS A 135 28.35 -20.80 36.57
C CYS A 135 29.50 -21.21 37.51
N GLU A 136 29.20 -21.76 38.68
CA GLU A 136 30.20 -22.33 39.61
C GLU A 136 30.51 -23.81 39.35
N ARG A 137 29.94 -24.44 38.32
CA ARG A 137 30.16 -25.88 38.10
C ARG A 137 31.53 -26.16 37.47
N PRO A 138 32.32 -27.07 38.05
CA PRO A 138 33.73 -27.28 37.67
C PRO A 138 33.97 -27.85 36.26
N TRP A 139 32.91 -28.21 35.53
CA TRP A 139 33.00 -28.69 34.15
C TRP A 139 32.71 -27.61 33.11
N ILE A 140 32.35 -26.39 33.53
CA ILE A 140 32.28 -25.25 32.61
C ILE A 140 33.71 -24.70 32.50
N PRO A 141 34.35 -24.77 31.32
CA PRO A 141 35.68 -24.19 31.16
C PRO A 141 35.64 -22.71 31.55
N GLU A 142 36.68 -22.23 32.24
CA GLU A 142 36.85 -20.82 32.60
C GLU A 142 36.96 -19.97 31.33
N VAL A 143 35.84 -19.70 30.67
CA VAL A 143 35.74 -18.75 29.59
C VAL A 143 35.72 -17.36 30.26
N PRO A 144 36.61 -16.42 29.90
CA PRO A 144 36.69 -15.10 30.52
C PRO A 144 35.51 -14.17 30.20
N ILE A 145 34.44 -14.72 29.62
CA ILE A 145 33.23 -13.99 29.24
C ILE A 145 32.22 -14.23 30.35
N ASP A 146 31.71 -13.15 30.95
CA ASP A 146 30.74 -13.18 32.04
C ASP A 146 29.61 -14.17 31.70
N CYS A 147 29.45 -15.22 32.51
CA CYS A 147 28.56 -16.36 32.28
C CYS A 147 27.11 -15.91 32.01
N VAL A 148 26.72 -14.76 32.57
CA VAL A 148 25.44 -14.08 32.33
C VAL A 148 25.27 -13.65 30.88
N SER A 149 26.34 -13.26 30.20
CA SER A 149 26.36 -12.89 28.78
C SER A 149 26.16 -14.10 27.88
N TYR A 150 26.61 -15.29 28.31
CA TYR A 150 26.51 -16.52 27.53
C TYR A 150 25.10 -17.14 27.60
N TYR A 151 24.43 -17.00 28.74
CA TYR A 151 23.07 -17.50 28.97
C TYR A 151 21.96 -16.45 28.81
N ARG A 152 22.31 -15.24 28.37
CA ARG A 152 21.31 -14.32 27.85
C ARG A 152 20.69 -15.00 26.63
N LEU A 153 19.53 -15.62 26.84
CA LEU A 153 18.56 -15.83 25.79
C LEU A 153 18.19 -14.43 25.32
N ASP A 154 18.96 -13.89 24.38
CA ASP A 154 18.61 -12.69 23.65
C ASP A 154 17.38 -13.05 22.83
N VAL A 155 16.20 -12.92 23.47
CA VAL A 155 14.91 -13.03 22.82
C VAL A 155 14.78 -11.77 21.97
N SER A 156 15.39 -11.79 20.80
CA SER A 156 15.61 -10.60 19.97
C SER A 156 14.66 -10.62 18.78
N PHE A 157 13.42 -10.10 18.84
CA PHE A 157 12.41 -10.15 17.73
C PHE A 157 12.79 -9.37 16.45
N LEU A 158 14.04 -8.95 16.31
CA LEU A 158 14.62 -8.47 15.06
C LEU A 158 15.99 -9.16 14.85
N PRO A 159 16.27 -9.69 13.64
CA PRO A 159 17.61 -10.16 13.29
C PRO A 159 18.63 -9.02 13.43
N GLY A 160 19.73 -9.27 14.15
CA GLY A 160 20.79 -8.27 14.39
C GLY A 160 20.37 -7.12 15.32
N ALA A 161 19.35 -7.34 16.15
CA ALA A 161 18.92 -6.36 17.14
C ALA A 161 19.91 -6.24 18.30
N ASP A 162 20.76 -5.20 18.27
CA ASP A 162 21.53 -4.81 19.44
C ASP A 162 20.63 -4.09 20.46
N ASN A 163 20.84 -4.38 21.75
CA ASN A 163 20.14 -3.73 22.86
C ASN A 163 20.32 -2.19 22.88
N ASP A 164 21.34 -1.68 22.19
CA ASP A 164 21.66 -0.26 22.10
C ASP A 164 20.93 0.45 20.96
N PHE A 165 20.21 -0.27 20.11
CA PHE A 165 19.50 0.35 18.99
C PHE A 165 18.25 1.11 19.48
N PRO A 166 18.00 2.35 19.02
CA PRO A 166 16.92 3.19 19.53
C PRO A 166 15.56 2.85 18.90
N TYR A 167 15.03 1.65 19.16
CA TYR A 167 13.79 1.14 18.52
C TYR A 167 12.58 2.06 18.69
N LEU A 168 12.39 2.61 19.90
CA LEU A 168 11.28 3.53 20.17
C LEU A 168 11.41 4.84 19.37
N LEU A 169 12.63 5.33 19.18
CA LEU A 169 12.88 6.50 18.34
C LEU A 169 12.55 6.18 16.88
N THR A 170 12.98 5.02 16.37
CA THR A 170 12.70 4.57 15.01
C THR A 170 11.20 4.38 14.77
N ALA A 171 10.48 3.78 15.73
CA ALA A 171 9.02 3.66 15.69
C ALA A 171 8.35 5.04 15.66
N GLY A 172 8.78 5.95 16.56
CA GLY A 172 8.30 7.32 16.63
C GLY A 172 8.53 8.10 15.34
N LEU A 173 9.69 7.95 14.71
CA LEU A 173 10.00 8.54 13.41
C LEU A 173 9.11 7.98 12.30
N GLY A 174 8.87 6.67 12.27
CA GLY A 174 7.95 6.05 11.31
C GLY A 174 6.53 6.60 11.42
N VAL A 175 6.00 6.69 12.65
CA VAL A 175 4.70 7.31 12.94
C VAL A 175 4.68 8.77 12.53
N LEU A 176 5.72 9.54 12.86
CA LEU A 176 5.84 10.95 12.50
C LEU A 176 5.86 11.16 10.98
N VAL A 177 6.55 10.30 10.23
CA VAL A 177 6.57 10.32 8.76
C VAL A 177 5.17 10.08 8.18
N ILE A 178 4.40 9.14 8.74
CA ILE A 178 3.00 8.89 8.34
C ILE A 178 2.10 10.08 8.70
N VAL A 179 2.19 10.59 9.93
CA VAL A 179 1.40 11.75 10.38
C VAL A 179 1.71 12.98 9.54
N ALA A 180 2.99 13.23 9.21
CA ALA A 180 3.41 14.30 8.32
C ALA A 180 2.80 14.15 6.92
N LEU A 181 2.77 12.92 6.37
CA LEU A 181 2.11 12.65 5.10
C LEU A 181 0.59 12.92 5.18
N LEU A 182 -0.08 12.47 6.22
CA LEU A 182 -1.52 12.69 6.42
C LEU A 182 -1.85 14.19 6.59
N PHE A 183 -1.04 14.91 7.36
CA PHE A 183 -1.15 16.34 7.54
C PHE A 183 -0.92 17.08 6.22
N ALA A 184 0.13 16.74 5.49
CA ALA A 184 0.45 17.33 4.20
C ALA A 184 -0.66 17.05 3.17
N ARG A 185 -1.28 15.86 3.19
CA ARG A 185 -2.46 15.55 2.36
C ARG A 185 -3.68 16.39 2.71
N ARG A 186 -3.85 16.76 3.98
CA ARG A 186 -4.95 17.59 4.45
C ARG A 186 -4.76 19.08 4.12
N THR A 187 -3.52 19.58 4.15
CA THR A 187 -3.23 21.02 4.03
C THR A 187 -2.72 21.44 2.65
N THR A 188 -2.29 20.50 1.80
CA THR A 188 -1.68 20.80 0.51
C THR A 188 -2.37 20.07 -0.65
N PRO A 189 -2.02 20.37 -1.92
CA PRO A 189 -2.55 19.65 -3.09
C PRO A 189 -2.25 18.14 -3.10
N LEU A 190 -1.44 17.62 -2.17
CA LEU A 190 -1.18 16.18 -1.99
C LEU A 190 -2.47 15.37 -1.71
N GLY A 191 -3.54 16.02 -1.22
CA GLY A 191 -4.84 15.39 -1.08
C GLY A 191 -5.58 15.13 -2.40
N ALA A 192 -5.15 15.77 -3.50
CA ALA A 192 -5.83 15.65 -4.78
C ALA A 192 -5.72 14.22 -5.39
N PRO A 193 -6.68 13.79 -6.21
CA PRO A 193 -6.65 12.49 -6.89
C PRO A 193 -5.42 12.26 -7.78
N SER A 194 -4.73 13.32 -8.18
CA SER A 194 -3.49 13.25 -8.97
C SER A 194 -2.29 12.78 -8.16
N TRP A 195 -2.29 12.98 -6.84
CA TRP A 195 -1.22 12.58 -5.93
C TRP A 195 -1.53 11.29 -5.18
N THR A 196 -2.81 10.92 -5.08
CA THR A 196 -3.19 9.70 -4.38
C THR A 196 -2.93 8.49 -5.29
N PRO A 197 -2.05 7.54 -4.92
CA PRO A 197 -1.88 6.31 -5.68
C PRO A 197 -3.20 5.53 -5.67
N THR A 198 -3.52 4.86 -6.78
CA THR A 198 -4.70 4.00 -6.84
C THR A 198 -4.56 2.86 -5.84
N ARG A 199 -5.68 2.29 -5.36
CA ARG A 199 -5.65 1.18 -4.40
C ARG A 199 -4.78 0.03 -4.88
N THR A 200 -4.87 -0.28 -6.16
CA THR A 200 -4.04 -1.29 -6.82
C THR A 200 -2.57 -0.90 -6.86
N ALA A 201 -2.24 0.33 -7.26
CA ALA A 201 -0.84 0.78 -7.38
C ALA A 201 -0.12 0.87 -6.04
N ALA A 202 -0.83 1.19 -4.95
CA ALA A 202 -0.25 1.19 -3.61
C ALA A 202 -0.30 -0.19 -2.94
N GLY A 203 -1.42 -0.90 -3.02
CA GLY A 203 -1.61 -2.15 -2.26
C GLY A 203 -0.71 -3.29 -2.73
N TRP A 204 -0.46 -3.43 -4.04
CA TRP A 204 0.40 -4.50 -4.57
C TRP A 204 1.85 -4.41 -4.10
N PRO A 205 2.56 -3.26 -4.19
CA PRO A 205 3.91 -3.14 -3.66
C PRO A 205 4.01 -3.49 -2.18
N PHE A 206 3.07 -3.04 -1.35
CA PHE A 206 3.03 -3.41 0.07
C PHE A 206 2.81 -4.91 0.26
N ALA A 207 1.84 -5.50 -0.45
CA ALA A 207 1.56 -6.92 -0.38
C ALA A 207 2.78 -7.77 -0.78
N VAL A 208 3.47 -7.39 -1.85
CA VAL A 208 4.67 -8.10 -2.33
C VAL A 208 5.83 -7.94 -1.35
N LEU A 209 6.14 -6.72 -0.91
CA LEU A 209 7.28 -6.47 -0.01
C LEU A 209 7.10 -7.16 1.34
N PHE A 210 5.95 -6.97 1.99
CA PHE A 210 5.68 -7.58 3.28
C PHE A 210 5.37 -9.08 3.17
N GLY A 211 4.76 -9.51 2.07
CA GLY A 211 4.52 -10.93 1.80
C GLY A 211 5.82 -11.72 1.59
N LEU A 212 6.71 -11.24 0.71
CA LEU A 212 8.00 -11.87 0.47
C LEU A 212 8.93 -11.76 1.68
N GLY A 213 8.99 -10.58 2.32
CA GLY A 213 9.78 -10.39 3.54
C GLY A 213 9.31 -11.29 4.68
N GLY A 214 7.99 -11.39 4.89
CA GLY A 214 7.41 -12.27 5.89
C GLY A 214 7.69 -13.76 5.60
N ALA A 215 7.56 -14.19 4.35
CA ALA A 215 7.88 -15.55 3.95
C ALA A 215 9.36 -15.89 4.12
N ALA A 216 10.27 -14.97 3.77
CA ALA A 216 11.70 -15.16 3.94
C ALA A 216 12.09 -15.34 5.42
N LEU A 217 11.54 -14.50 6.31
CA LEU A 217 11.74 -14.64 7.75
C LEU A 217 11.23 -16.00 8.26
N LEU A 218 10.06 -16.46 7.83
CA LEU A 218 9.58 -17.78 8.23
C LEU A 218 10.46 -18.93 7.74
N VAL A 219 11.10 -18.81 6.57
CA VAL A 219 12.06 -19.80 6.07
C VAL A 219 13.32 -19.81 6.94
N GLU A 220 13.84 -18.64 7.32
CA GLU A 220 14.97 -18.52 8.24
C GLU A 220 14.65 -19.13 9.61
N ALA A 221 13.43 -18.93 10.12
CA ALA A 221 12.98 -19.56 11.36
C ALA A 221 13.01 -21.10 11.28
N VAL A 222 12.55 -21.68 10.16
CA VAL A 222 12.53 -23.13 9.96
C VAL A 222 13.95 -23.69 9.87
N ASP A 223 14.85 -23.00 9.17
CA ASP A 223 16.26 -23.36 9.09
C ASP A 223 16.96 -23.27 10.47
N GLY A 224 16.63 -22.24 11.26
CA GLY A 224 17.11 -22.08 12.63
C GLY A 224 16.72 -23.23 13.56
N ILE A 225 15.48 -23.74 13.43
CA ILE A 225 15.01 -24.94 14.16
C ILE A 225 15.86 -26.16 13.78
N GLY A 226 16.19 -26.33 12.50
CA GLY A 226 16.98 -27.47 12.02
C GLY A 226 18.44 -27.46 12.46
N LYS A 227 18.98 -26.28 12.82
CA LYS A 227 20.39 -26.08 13.21
C LYS A 227 20.60 -25.96 14.72
N ASP A 228 19.58 -26.19 15.54
CA ASP A 228 19.58 -25.95 16.99
C ASP A 228 19.97 -24.51 17.39
N VAL A 229 19.80 -23.54 16.49
CA VAL A 229 20.07 -22.12 16.76
C VAL A 229 18.79 -21.47 17.28
N GLN A 230 18.54 -21.61 18.58
CA GLN A 230 17.26 -21.18 19.18
C GLN A 230 17.08 -19.66 19.26
N TYR A 231 18.15 -18.87 19.18
CA TYR A 231 18.15 -17.45 19.53
C TYR A 231 17.31 -16.53 18.61
N TYR A 232 17.09 -16.91 17.34
CA TYR A 232 16.33 -16.09 16.37
C TYR A 232 15.05 -16.75 15.83
N VAL A 233 14.75 -18.00 16.23
CA VAL A 233 13.58 -18.72 15.69
C VAL A 233 12.27 -18.02 16.06
N LEU A 234 12.07 -17.69 17.34
CA LEU A 234 10.83 -17.06 17.80
C LEU A 234 10.62 -15.68 17.17
N THR A 235 11.73 -14.97 17.01
CA THR A 235 11.83 -13.67 16.36
C THR A 235 11.32 -13.70 14.93
N ASP A 236 11.91 -14.59 14.14
CA ASP A 236 11.64 -14.69 12.71
C ASP A 236 10.20 -15.15 12.48
N ILE A 237 9.68 -16.01 13.37
CA ILE A 237 8.25 -16.39 13.39
C ILE A 237 7.36 -15.16 13.61
N VAL A 238 7.57 -14.41 14.69
CA VAL A 238 6.67 -13.29 15.05
C VAL A 238 6.77 -12.15 14.04
N ALA A 239 7.99 -11.74 13.67
CA ALA A 239 8.21 -10.71 12.66
C ALA A 239 7.66 -11.14 11.29
N GLY A 240 7.89 -12.40 10.91
CA GLY A 240 7.38 -12.99 9.68
C GLY A 240 5.86 -13.02 9.62
N LEU A 241 5.20 -13.47 10.68
CA LEU A 241 3.73 -13.50 10.78
C LEU A 241 3.12 -12.10 10.72
N LEU A 242 3.69 -11.13 11.45
CA LEU A 242 3.25 -9.73 11.41
C LEU A 242 3.36 -9.15 9.99
N ALA A 243 4.48 -9.39 9.31
CA ALA A 243 4.67 -8.98 7.94
C ALA A 243 3.64 -9.62 6.99
N LEU A 244 3.37 -10.93 7.13
CA LEU A 244 2.34 -11.60 6.33
C LEU A 244 0.93 -11.03 6.56
N VAL A 245 0.57 -10.69 7.81
CA VAL A 245 -0.71 -10.03 8.10
C VAL A 245 -0.80 -8.68 7.40
N ILE A 246 0.25 -7.85 7.47
CA ILE A 246 0.31 -6.57 6.75
C ILE A 246 0.15 -6.78 5.23
N GLY A 247 0.86 -7.77 4.68
CA GLY A 247 0.78 -8.12 3.27
C GLY A 247 -0.62 -8.59 2.85
N ALA A 248 -1.27 -9.43 3.64
CA ALA A 248 -2.62 -9.92 3.40
C ALA A 248 -3.67 -8.81 3.45
N VAL A 249 -3.58 -7.90 4.44
CA VAL A 249 -4.45 -6.72 4.54
C VAL A 249 -4.26 -5.79 3.33
N ALA A 250 -3.01 -5.57 2.90
CA ALA A 250 -2.71 -4.76 1.72
C ALA A 250 -3.30 -5.38 0.43
N LEU A 251 -3.18 -6.70 0.27
CA LEU A 251 -3.74 -7.43 -0.87
C LEU A 251 -5.28 -7.41 -0.87
N TRP A 252 -5.89 -7.64 0.29
CA TRP A 252 -7.34 -7.56 0.46
C TRP A 252 -7.87 -6.16 0.14
N TRP A 253 -7.17 -5.11 0.59
CA TRP A 253 -7.52 -3.74 0.27
C TRP A 253 -7.35 -3.43 -1.23
N ALA A 254 -6.31 -3.95 -1.87
CA ALA A 254 -6.08 -3.79 -3.32
C ALA A 254 -7.14 -4.49 -4.19
N SER A 255 -7.72 -5.58 -3.69
CA SER A 255 -8.68 -6.43 -4.41
C SER A 255 -10.15 -6.03 -4.25
N ARG A 256 -10.48 -5.18 -3.26
CA ARG A 256 -11.82 -4.60 -3.15
C ARG A 256 -12.09 -3.69 -4.36
N ARG A 257 -12.93 -4.17 -5.28
CA ARG A 257 -13.47 -3.35 -6.38
C ARG A 257 -14.15 -2.11 -5.79
N ASP A 258 -13.88 -0.95 -6.38
CA ASP A 258 -14.62 0.28 -6.10
C ASP A 258 -16.07 0.02 -6.52
N ARG A 259 -16.92 -0.34 -5.54
CA ARG A 259 -18.37 -0.43 -5.69
C ARG A 259 -18.97 0.93 -5.47
#